data_AF-A0A0C2Z4I0-F1
#
_entry.id   AF-A0A0C2Z4I0-F1
#
_cell.length_a   1.000
_cell.length_b   1.000
_cell.length_c   1.000
_cell.angle_alpha   90.00
_cell.angle_beta   90.00
_cell.angle_gamma   90.00
#
_symmetry.space_group_name_H-M   'P 1'
#
loop_
_entity.id
_entity.type
_entity.pdbx_description
1 polymer ?
#
loop_
_entity_poly.entity_id
_entity_poly.type
_entity_poly.pdbx_seq_one_letter_code
_entity_poly.pdbx_strand_id
1 'polypeptide(L)'
;MLDIWQGVSPPQAFLMGTGSQTVTQDLQEAGTKTPKRPDLLLVVLPSSAADIRFAVKQFGDVFHGVPTQCVREDKTARANNQYCNNVAMKINAKLGDGTIHSTLQP
;
A
#
# COMPACT_ATOMS: atom_id res chain seq x y z
N MET A 1 -9.86 -9.64 -16.91
CA MET A 1 -8.70 -9.51 -15.98
C MET A 1 -8.05 -8.13 -16.03
N LEU A 2 -8.46 -7.24 -16.94
CA LEU A 2 -7.89 -5.89 -17.12
C LEU A 2 -8.62 -4.78 -16.34
N ASP A 3 -9.74 -5.08 -15.68
CA ASP A 3 -10.67 -4.04 -15.21
C ASP A 3 -10.59 -3.73 -13.70
N ILE A 4 -9.62 -4.31 -12.99
CA ILE A 4 -9.45 -4.12 -11.54
C ILE A 4 -8.95 -2.70 -11.18
N TRP A 5 -8.43 -1.96 -12.17
CA TRP A 5 -7.74 -0.68 -11.96
C TRP A 5 -8.56 0.54 -12.35
N GLN A 6 -9.79 0.37 -12.84
CA GLN A 6 -10.61 1.47 -13.37
C GLN A 6 -11.12 2.45 -12.28
N GLY A 7 -10.96 2.13 -10.99
CA GLY A 7 -11.40 2.96 -9.87
C GLY A 7 -10.29 3.41 -8.91
N VAL A 8 -9.04 3.05 -9.17
CA VAL A 8 -7.92 3.41 -8.27
C VAL A 8 -7.32 4.73 -8.75
N SER A 9 -7.43 5.77 -7.91
CA SER A 9 -6.74 7.03 -8.18
C SER A 9 -5.24 6.80 -8.39
N PRO A 10 -4.60 7.48 -9.35
CA PRO A 10 -3.16 7.33 -9.56
C PRO A 10 -2.38 7.71 -8.28
N PRO A 11 -1.15 7.16 -8.10
CA PRO A 11 -0.34 7.45 -6.93
C PRO A 11 -0.16 8.96 -6.75
N GLN A 12 -0.61 9.48 -5.60
CA GLN A 12 -0.63 10.93 -5.35
C GLN A 12 0.72 11.47 -4.87
N ALA A 13 1.58 10.59 -4.33
CA ALA A 13 2.93 10.94 -3.89
C ALA A 13 3.83 9.70 -3.91
N PHE A 14 5.12 9.91 -4.17
CA PHE A 14 6.17 8.91 -4.00
C PHE A 14 7.24 9.45 -3.07
N LEU A 15 7.63 8.65 -2.09
CA LEU A 15 8.55 9.06 -1.03
C LEU A 15 9.52 7.92 -0.75
N MET A 16 10.81 8.27 -0.73
CA MET A 16 11.86 7.37 -0.29
C MET A 16 12.23 7.70 1.14
N GLY A 17 11.89 6.81 2.06
CA GLY A 17 12.42 6.86 3.41
C GLY A 17 13.91 6.51 3.40
N THR A 18 14.71 7.24 4.16
CA THR A 18 16.18 7.04 4.18
C THR A 18 16.60 5.93 5.13
N GLY A 19 15.67 5.34 5.91
CA GLY A 19 15.95 4.30 6.90
C GLY A 19 16.81 4.79 8.09
N SER A 20 17.29 6.03 8.05
CA SER A 20 18.21 6.63 9.00
C SER A 20 17.51 7.45 10.09
N GLN A 21 16.21 7.73 9.91
CA GLN A 21 15.33 8.40 10.86
C GLN A 21 14.08 7.54 11.09
N THR A 22 13.44 7.73 12.26
CA THR A 22 12.29 6.93 12.70
C THR A 22 11.22 6.91 11.62
N VAL A 23 10.80 5.73 11.17
CA VAL A 23 9.76 5.48 10.13
C VAL A 23 8.52 6.38 10.26
N THR A 24 8.17 6.75 11.50
CA THR A 24 7.09 7.69 11.81
C THR A 24 7.27 9.08 11.19
N GLN A 25 8.50 9.61 11.13
CA GLN A 25 8.78 10.92 10.53
C GLN A 25 8.62 10.88 9.02
N ASP A 26 9.14 9.84 8.36
CA ASP A 26 8.94 9.64 6.91
C ASP A 26 7.44 9.54 6.57
N LEU A 27 6.66 8.85 7.41
CA LEU A 27 5.20 8.74 7.26
C LEU A 27 4.45 10.04 7.56
N GLN A 28 4.92 10.86 8.50
CA GLN A 28 4.36 12.19 8.76
C GLN A 28 4.64 13.14 7.59
N GLU A 29 5.85 13.15 7.07
CA GLU A 29 6.21 13.90 5.86
C GLU A 29 5.41 13.43 4.65
N ALA A 30 5.09 12.13 4.60
CA ALA A 30 4.18 11.62 3.59
C ALA A 30 2.78 12.21 3.67
N GLY A 31 2.22 12.27 4.88
CA GLY A 31 0.90 12.86 5.12
C GLY A 31 0.84 14.34 4.75
N THR A 32 1.91 15.12 4.96
CA THR A 32 1.93 16.55 4.61
C THR A 32 2.08 16.80 3.11
N LYS A 33 2.74 15.88 2.39
CA LYS A 33 2.93 15.97 0.93
C LYS A 33 1.75 15.43 0.13
N THR A 34 0.83 14.69 0.75
CA THR A 34 -0.41 14.25 0.10
C THR A 34 -1.52 15.28 0.31
N PRO A 35 -1.92 16.06 -0.72
CA PRO A 35 -2.92 17.11 -0.57
C PRO A 35 -4.33 16.56 -0.29
N LYS A 36 -4.57 15.28 -0.58
CA LYS A 36 -5.78 14.55 -0.24
C LYS A 36 -5.40 13.31 0.56
N ARG A 37 -6.30 12.87 1.44
CA ARG A 37 -6.14 11.61 2.16
C ARG A 37 -6.04 10.46 1.15
N PRO A 38 -4.99 9.63 1.19
CA PRO A 38 -4.87 8.50 0.28
C PRO A 38 -5.84 7.39 0.66
N ASP A 39 -6.34 6.66 -0.34
CA ASP A 39 -7.19 5.49 -0.15
C ASP A 39 -6.39 4.28 0.36
N LEU A 40 -5.10 4.19 0.00
CA LEU A 40 -4.19 3.12 0.37
C LEU A 40 -2.75 3.63 0.47
N LEU A 41 -2.00 3.12 1.44
CA LEU A 41 -0.54 3.31 1.52
C LEU A 41 0.19 2.02 1.07
N LEU A 42 0.87 2.04 -0.08
CA LEU A 42 1.75 0.93 -0.50
C LEU A 42 3.19 1.21 -0.06
N VAL A 43 3.75 0.35 0.80
CA VAL A 43 5.09 0.54 1.37
C VAL A 43 6.02 -0.58 0.93
N VAL A 44 7.13 -0.22 0.30
CA VAL A 44 8.21 -1.14 -0.05
C VAL A 44 9.20 -1.17 1.10
N LEU A 45 9.38 -2.34 1.69
CA LEU A 45 10.24 -2.56 2.86
C LEU A 45 11.53 -3.28 2.47
N PRO A 46 12.64 -3.01 3.18
CA PRO A 46 13.85 -3.77 2.99
C PRO A 46 13.70 -5.23 3.46
N SER A 47 14.65 -6.05 3.05
CA SER A 47 14.66 -7.50 3.29
C SER A 47 14.61 -7.89 4.78
N SER A 48 15.00 -7.03 5.72
CA SER A 48 14.80 -7.21 7.18
C SER A 48 14.18 -5.95 7.77
N ALA A 49 12.88 -6.00 8.09
CA ALA A 49 12.10 -4.79 8.37
C ALA A 49 10.86 -5.07 9.24
N ALA A 50 10.95 -6.02 10.18
CA ALA A 50 9.81 -6.40 11.03
C ALA A 50 9.30 -5.21 11.86
N ASP A 51 10.23 -4.44 12.43
CA ASP A 51 9.92 -3.26 13.24
C ASP A 51 9.32 -2.12 12.40
N ILE A 52 9.86 -1.91 11.19
CA ILE A 52 9.35 -0.93 10.23
C ILE A 52 7.91 -1.29 9.83
N ARG A 53 7.65 -2.57 9.54
CA ARG A 53 6.30 -3.05 9.22
C ARG A 53 5.33 -2.76 10.37
N PHE A 54 5.75 -2.98 11.61
CA PHE A 54 4.91 -2.71 12.78
C PHE A 54 4.63 -1.21 12.91
N ALA A 55 5.65 -0.35 12.79
CA ALA A 55 5.50 1.10 12.84
C ALA A 55 4.56 1.63 11.74
N VAL A 56 4.72 1.14 10.50
CA VAL A 56 3.84 1.49 9.36
C VAL A 56 2.40 1.08 9.63
N LYS A 57 2.18 -0.16 10.11
CA LYS A 57 0.84 -0.66 10.39
C LYS A 57 0.19 0.11 11.54
N GLN A 58 0.93 0.38 12.60
CA GLN A 58 0.47 1.21 13.71
C GLN A 58 0.13 2.63 13.24
N PHE A 59 0.97 3.24 12.40
CA PHE A 59 0.70 4.58 11.86
C PHE A 59 -0.59 4.62 11.01
N GLY A 60 -0.73 3.68 10.07
CA GLY A 60 -1.89 3.62 9.17
C GLY A 60 -3.19 3.32 9.91
N ASP A 61 -3.19 2.29 10.77
CA ASP A 61 -4.38 1.83 11.48
C ASP A 61 -4.81 2.80 12.59
N VAL A 62 -3.86 3.39 13.35
CA VAL A 62 -4.16 4.18 14.55
C VAL A 62 -4.28 5.68 14.27
N PHE A 63 -3.43 6.25 13.42
CA PHE A 63 -3.35 7.72 13.30
C PHE A 63 -4.17 8.28 12.15
N HIS A 64 -4.34 7.53 11.06
CA HIS A 64 -4.94 8.06 9.82
C HIS A 64 -6.14 7.24 9.33
N GLY A 65 -6.37 6.05 9.90
CA GLY A 65 -7.42 5.12 9.45
C GLY A 65 -7.29 4.76 7.96
N VAL A 66 -6.06 4.78 7.41
CA VAL A 66 -5.78 4.49 6.00
C VAL A 66 -5.24 3.08 5.91
N PRO A 67 -5.81 2.20 5.07
CA PRO A 67 -5.30 0.85 4.90
C PRO A 67 -3.88 0.87 4.32
N THR A 68 -3.02 0.00 4.84
CA THR A 68 -1.62 -0.11 4.44
C THR A 68 -1.34 -1.46 3.79
N GLN A 69 -0.57 -1.49 2.71
CA GLN A 69 -0.03 -2.71 2.10
C GLN A 69 1.49 -2.66 2.07
N CYS A 70 2.15 -3.53 2.84
CA CYS A 70 3.60 -3.67 2.80
C CYS A 70 4.01 -4.77 1.81
N VAL A 71 5.01 -4.49 0.98
CA VAL A 71 5.71 -5.46 0.13
C VAL A 71 7.20 -5.43 0.46
N ARG A 72 7.94 -6.49 0.17
CA ARG A 72 9.40 -6.51 0.42
C ARG A 72 10.14 -6.28 -0.90
N GLU A 73 11.21 -5.52 -0.85
CA GLU A 73 12.04 -5.19 -2.02
C GLU A 73 12.53 -6.44 -2.76
N ASP A 74 12.93 -7.50 -2.04
CA ASP A 74 13.45 -8.75 -2.59
C ASP A 74 12.39 -9.50 -3.41
N LYS A 75 11.15 -9.46 -2.93
CA LYS A 75 9.99 -10.06 -3.62
C LYS A 75 9.49 -9.20 -4.77
N THR A 76 9.52 -7.88 -4.61
CA THR A 76 9.12 -6.93 -5.66
C THR A 76 10.12 -6.95 -6.82
N ALA A 77 11.41 -7.05 -6.55
CA ALA A 77 12.45 -7.17 -7.57
C ALA A 77 12.30 -8.44 -8.43
N ARG A 78 11.65 -9.48 -7.89
CA ARG A 78 11.33 -10.74 -8.58
C ARG A 78 9.83 -10.90 -8.81
N ALA A 79 9.08 -9.80 -8.88
CA ALA A 79 7.63 -9.84 -9.00
C ALA A 79 7.21 -10.58 -10.28
N ASN A 80 6.40 -11.63 -10.10
CA ASN A 80 5.74 -12.32 -11.19
C ASN A 80 4.22 -12.07 -11.14
N ASN A 81 3.50 -12.46 -12.19
CA ASN A 81 2.05 -12.26 -12.27
C ASN A 81 1.29 -12.84 -11.07
N GLN A 82 1.72 -14.00 -10.57
CA GLN A 82 1.12 -14.63 -9.39
C GLN A 82 1.32 -13.80 -8.11
N TYR A 83 2.52 -13.26 -7.91
CA TYR A 83 2.85 -12.39 -6.78
C TYR A 83 2.03 -11.09 -6.85
N CYS A 84 1.97 -10.45 -8.01
CA CYS A 84 1.16 -9.26 -8.24
C CYS A 84 -0.32 -9.54 -7.97
N ASN A 85 -0.86 -10.67 -8.44
CA ASN A 85 -2.24 -11.08 -8.15
C ASN A 85 -2.48 -11.25 -6.64
N ASN A 86 -1.54 -11.89 -5.93
CA ASN A 86 -1.64 -12.07 -4.48
C ASN A 86 -1.59 -10.74 -3.71
N VAL A 87 -0.80 -9.76 -4.19
CA VAL A 87 -0.74 -8.42 -3.58
C VAL A 87 -2.03 -7.65 -3.88
N ALA A 88 -2.50 -7.65 -5.12
CA ALA A 88 -3.76 -7.00 -5.52
C ALA A 88 -4.95 -7.53 -4.71
N MET A 89 -5.05 -8.85 -4.54
CA MET A 89 -6.09 -9.48 -3.73
C MET A 89 -6.07 -8.99 -2.27
N LYS A 90 -4.87 -8.80 -1.69
CA LYS A 90 -4.72 -8.26 -0.32
C LYS A 90 -5.10 -6.79 -0.23
N ILE A 91 -4.86 -6.02 -1.27
CA ILE A 91 -5.27 -4.61 -1.34
C ILE A 91 -6.79 -4.51 -1.42
N ASN A 92 -7.41 -5.31 -2.30
CA ASN A 92 -8.87 -5.30 -2.49
C ASN A 92 -9.60 -5.62 -1.18
N ALA A 93 -9.11 -6.59 -0.40
CA ALA A 93 -9.69 -6.92 0.90
C ALA A 93 -9.60 -5.78 1.94
N LYS A 94 -8.64 -4.86 1.80
CA LYS A 94 -8.41 -3.75 2.74
C LYS A 94 -9.17 -2.48 2.38
N LEU A 95 -9.44 -2.28 1.09
CA LEU A 95 -10.23 -1.15 0.61
C LEU A 95 -11.73 -1.34 0.81
N GLY A 96 -12.18 -2.54 1.22
CA GLY A 96 -13.54 -2.84 1.64
C GLY A 96 -14.56 -2.58 0.54
N ASP A 97 -14.79 -3.57 -0.33
CA ASP A 97 -15.89 -3.62 -1.31
C ASP A 97 -16.30 -2.28 -1.97
N GLY A 98 -15.30 -1.49 -2.38
CA GLY A 98 -15.42 -0.63 -3.55
C GLY A 98 -15.58 -1.52 -4.78
N THR A 99 -16.77 -2.10 -4.93
CA THR A 99 -17.31 -2.88 -6.06
C THR A 99 -16.26 -3.44 -7.03
N ILE A 100 -15.89 -4.70 -6.82
CA ILE A 100 -15.67 -5.65 -7.92
C ILE A 100 -16.66 -6.78 -7.73
N HIS A 101 -17.93 -6.44 -7.98
CA HIS A 101 -18.96 -7.43 -8.24
C HIS A 101 -18.45 -8.22 -9.45
N SER A 102 -18.11 -9.49 -9.24
CA SER A 102 -17.98 -10.46 -10.30
C SER A 102 -19.37 -10.67 -10.91
N THR A 103 -19.88 -9.69 -11.65
CA THR A 103 -20.96 -9.96 -12.58
C THR A 103 -20.30 -10.67 -13.74
N LEU A 104 -20.25 -12.00 -13.63
CA LEU A 104 -20.37 -12.87 -14.80
C LEU A 104 -21.63 -12.37 -15.54
N GLN A 105 -21.43 -11.48 -16.49
CA GLN A 105 -22.44 -11.26 -17.51
C GLN A 105 -22.45 -12.53 -18.37
N PRO A 106 -23.64 -13.11 -18.63
CA PRO A 106 -23.77 -14.37 -19.36
C PRO A 106 -23.23 -14.28 -20.79
#